data_AF-A0A397IRP7-F1
#
_entry.id   AF-A0A397IRP7-F1
#
_cell.length_a   1.000
_cell.length_b   1.000
_cell.length_c   1.000
_cell.angle_alpha   90.00
_cell.angle_beta   90.00
_cell.angle_gamma   90.00
#
_symmetry.space_group_name_H-M   'P 1'
#
loop_
_entity.id
_entity.type
_entity.pdbx_description
1 polymer ?
#
loop_
_entity_poly.entity_id
_entity_poly.type
_entity_poly.pdbx_seq_one_letter_code
_entity_poly.pdbx_strand_id
1 'polypeptide(L)'
;MDFGSEFYGKCEELMVKQSIVERFNRTLQEWAFFIQDAVELLLPSTECCRAWVIDLPIFLEKLDNTKTWLIDMPPAEARKLKHVYAKSSKPRYGPMGYDEIRLTYSNSVLYLLNPSELEGGRKRVTDCN
;
A
#
# COMPACT_ATOMS: atom_id res chain seq x y z
N MET A 1 -19.82 2.93 -10.43
CA MET A 1 -21.13 3.08 -9.77
C MET A 1 -20.97 4.18 -8.75
N ASP A 2 -21.68 5.29 -8.96
CA ASP A 2 -21.62 6.47 -8.10
C ASP A 2 -22.43 6.20 -6.83
N PHE A 3 -21.77 6.13 -5.68
CA PHE A 3 -22.43 5.95 -4.39
C PHE A 3 -22.47 7.28 -3.64
N GLY A 4 -23.68 7.67 -3.25
CA GLY A 4 -23.99 8.88 -2.49
C GLY A 4 -23.33 8.94 -1.11
N SER A 5 -23.39 10.14 -0.52
CA SER A 5 -22.67 10.63 0.67
C SER A 5 -22.91 9.88 1.99
N GLU A 6 -23.74 8.84 2.00
CA GLU A 6 -24.09 8.06 3.20
C GLU A 6 -23.09 6.93 3.52
N PHE A 7 -22.14 6.64 2.61
CA PHE A 7 -21.25 5.49 2.72
C PHE A 7 -19.81 5.80 3.18
N TYR A 8 -19.48 7.05 3.53
CA TYR A 8 -18.08 7.46 3.73
C TYR A 8 -17.29 6.61 4.75
N GLY A 9 -17.90 6.20 5.87
CA GLY A 9 -17.22 5.36 6.88
C GLY A 9 -17.09 3.87 6.49
N LYS A 10 -18.04 3.34 5.71
CA LYS A 10 -18.03 1.93 5.25
C LYS A 10 -17.17 1.77 3.98
N CYS A 11 -17.05 2.84 3.20
CA CYS A 11 -16.20 2.91 2.01
C CYS A 11 -14.72 2.76 2.36
N GLU A 12 -14.23 3.37 3.44
CA GLU A 12 -12.80 3.33 3.78
C GLU A 12 -12.33 1.91 4.12
N GLU A 13 -13.08 1.17 4.94
CA GLU A 13 -12.80 -0.26 5.22
C GLU A 13 -12.86 -1.13 3.95
N LEU A 14 -13.81 -0.87 3.07
CA LEU A 14 -13.95 -1.60 1.81
C LEU A 14 -12.81 -1.28 0.83
N MET A 15 -12.37 -0.02 0.78
CA MET A 15 -11.23 0.43 -0.03
C MET A 15 -9.92 -0.19 0.47
N VAL A 16 -9.71 -0.26 1.79
CA VAL A 16 -8.55 -0.95 2.37
C VAL A 16 -8.56 -2.43 2.01
N LYS A 17 -9.70 -3.12 2.16
CA LYS A 17 -9.85 -4.53 1.77
C LYS A 17 -9.55 -4.76 0.29
N GLN A 18 -10.05 -3.90 -0.60
CA GLN A 18 -9.75 -3.98 -2.03
C GLN A 18 -8.27 -3.76 -2.32
N SER A 19 -7.65 -2.72 -1.73
CA SER A 19 -6.23 -2.43 -1.97
C SER A 19 -5.29 -3.58 -1.57
N ILE A 20 -5.64 -4.34 -0.53
CA ILE A 20 -4.89 -5.53 -0.10
C ILE A 20 -5.01 -6.63 -1.15
N VAL A 21 -6.22 -6.91 -1.63
CA VAL A 21 -6.47 -7.92 -2.67
C VAL A 21 -5.77 -7.55 -3.97
N GLU A 22 -5.83 -6.29 -4.39
CA GLU A 22 -5.14 -5.79 -5.58
C GLU A 22 -3.62 -5.95 -5.46
N ARG A 23 -3.05 -5.63 -4.30
CA ARG A 23 -1.62 -5.80 -4.06
C ARG A 23 -1.21 -7.27 -4.14
N PHE A 24 -2.01 -8.16 -3.57
CA PHE A 24 -1.77 -9.60 -3.65
C PHE A 24 -1.86 -10.11 -5.09
N ASN A 25 -2.90 -9.72 -5.84
CA ASN A 25 -3.06 -10.10 -7.24
C ASN A 25 -1.89 -9.62 -8.09
N ARG A 26 -1.38 -8.41 -7.85
CA ARG A 26 -0.20 -7.90 -8.55
C ARG A 26 1.05 -8.74 -8.26
N THR A 27 1.29 -9.09 -7.00
CA THR A 27 2.43 -9.94 -6.62
C THR A 27 2.32 -11.34 -7.22
N LEU A 28 1.12 -11.91 -7.29
CA LEU A 28 0.88 -13.18 -8.00
C LEU A 28 1.18 -13.07 -9.49
N GLN A 29 0.72 -12.00 -10.14
CA GLN A 29 0.96 -11.76 -11.56
C GLN A 29 2.45 -11.61 -11.86
N GLU A 30 3.16 -10.77 -11.12
CA GLU A 30 4.62 -10.58 -11.26
C GLU A 30 5.38 -11.91 -11.16
N TRP A 31 5.02 -12.75 -10.19
CA TRP A 31 5.62 -14.07 -10.03
C TRP A 31 5.28 -15.03 -11.18
N ALA A 32 4.02 -15.06 -11.60
CA ALA A 32 3.58 -15.93 -12.70
C ALA A 32 4.29 -15.56 -14.02
N PHE A 33 4.41 -14.25 -14.32
CA PHE A 33 5.14 -13.76 -15.48
C PHE A 33 6.62 -14.12 -15.42
N PHE A 34 7.25 -14.02 -14.25
CA PHE A 34 8.65 -14.42 -14.09
C PHE A 34 8.89 -15.89 -14.44
N ILE A 35 8.02 -16.80 -13.99
CA ILE A 35 8.12 -18.23 -14.34
C ILE A 35 7.82 -18.45 -15.82
N GLN A 36 6.79 -17.79 -16.33
CA GLN A 36 6.42 -17.90 -17.73
C GLN A 36 7.59 -17.49 -18.63
N ASP A 37 8.18 -16.32 -18.39
CA ASP A 37 9.33 -15.80 -19.14
C ASP A 37 10.55 -16.73 -19.06
N ALA A 38 10.88 -17.22 -17.85
CA ALA A 38 12.01 -18.12 -17.65
C ALA A 38 11.86 -19.47 -18.38
N VAL A 39 10.64 -20.00 -18.47
CA VAL A 39 10.36 -21.29 -19.09
C VAL A 39 10.13 -21.16 -20.60
N GLU A 40 9.47 -20.09 -21.06
CA GLU A 40 9.22 -19.84 -22.48
C GLU A 40 10.50 -19.62 -23.28
N LEU A 41 11.55 -19.06 -22.66
CA LEU A 41 12.88 -18.97 -23.26
C LEU A 41 13.49 -20.34 -23.64
N LEU A 42 13.02 -21.43 -23.00
CA LEU A 42 13.52 -22.78 -23.19
C LEU A 42 12.58 -23.65 -24.04
N LEU A 43 11.34 -23.20 -24.28
CA LEU A 43 10.32 -23.96 -25.00
C LEU A 43 10.32 -23.64 -26.49
N PRO A 44 10.00 -24.62 -27.35
CA PRO A 44 9.71 -24.36 -28.76
C PRO A 44 8.44 -23.50 -28.89
N SER A 45 8.36 -22.68 -29.94
CA SER A 45 7.25 -21.73 -30.18
C SER A 45 5.86 -22.36 -30.35
N THR A 46 5.79 -23.68 -30.43
CA THR A 46 4.56 -24.48 -30.50
C THR A 46 3.97 -24.83 -29.13
N GLU A 47 4.72 -24.65 -28.04
CA GLU A 47 4.30 -25.02 -26.69
C GLU A 47 4.08 -23.76 -25.83
N CYS A 48 3.01 -23.76 -25.03
CA CYS A 48 2.73 -22.68 -24.07
C CYS A 48 3.14 -23.11 -22.66
N CYS A 49 3.79 -22.23 -21.92
CA CYS A 49 4.15 -22.49 -20.53
C CYS A 49 2.91 -22.65 -19.64
N ARG A 50 2.81 -23.79 -18.95
CA ARG A 50 1.84 -24.04 -17.86
C ARG A 50 2.52 -24.26 -16.51
N ALA A 51 3.84 -24.05 -16.43
CA ALA A 51 4.62 -24.31 -15.22
C ALA A 51 4.11 -23.48 -14.03
N TRP A 52 3.77 -22.21 -14.26
CA TRP A 52 3.24 -21.34 -13.21
C TRP A 52 1.92 -21.85 -12.58
N VAL A 53 1.10 -22.62 -13.33
CA VAL A 53 -0.13 -23.24 -12.80
C VAL A 53 0.22 -24.40 -11.87
N ILE A 54 1.20 -25.21 -12.25
CA ILE A 54 1.68 -26.37 -11.47
C ILE A 54 2.40 -25.90 -10.21
N ASP A 55 3.16 -24.80 -10.31
CA ASP A 55 3.96 -24.25 -9.21
C ASP A 55 3.16 -23.34 -8.27
N LEU A 56 1.92 -22.97 -8.64
CA LEU A 56 1.08 -22.07 -7.86
C LEU A 56 0.87 -22.55 -6.41
N PRO A 57 0.58 -23.84 -6.12
CA PRO A 57 0.47 -24.31 -4.75
C PRO A 57 1.76 -24.14 -3.95
N ILE A 58 2.92 -24.39 -4.57
CA ILE A 58 4.24 -24.24 -3.95
C ILE A 58 4.47 -22.77 -3.59
N PHE A 59 4.10 -21.85 -4.48
CA PHE A 59 4.19 -20.42 -4.22
C PHE A 59 3.29 -19.97 -3.06
N LEU A 60 2.03 -20.42 -3.04
CA LEU A 60 1.10 -20.09 -1.97
C LEU A 60 1.58 -20.61 -0.61
N GLU A 61 2.06 -21.86 -0.58
CA GLU A 61 2.66 -22.45 0.62
C GLU A 61 3.87 -21.65 1.09
N LYS A 62 4.75 -21.25 0.16
CA LYS A 62 5.90 -20.40 0.48
C LYS A 62 5.44 -19.05 1.03
N LEU A 63 4.44 -18.42 0.44
CA LEU A 63 3.94 -17.11 0.88
C LEU A 63 3.35 -17.16 2.28
N ASP A 64 2.60 -18.22 2.60
CA ASP A 64 1.99 -18.40 3.94
C ASP A 64 3.05 -18.74 5.02
N ASN A 65 4.15 -19.38 4.65
CA ASN A 65 5.21 -19.80 5.58
C ASN A 65 6.42 -18.85 5.63
N THR A 66 6.52 -17.88 4.72
CA THR A 66 7.64 -16.94 4.70
C THR A 66 7.40 -15.79 5.68
N LYS A 67 8.41 -15.50 6.50
CA LYS A 67 8.41 -14.37 7.42
C LYS A 67 8.26 -13.05 6.65
N THR A 68 7.21 -12.29 6.93
CA THR A 68 7.01 -10.97 6.30
C THR A 68 7.76 -9.89 7.07
N TRP A 69 8.29 -8.87 6.39
CA TRP A 69 9.01 -7.78 7.06
C TRP A 69 8.13 -6.97 8.01
N LEU A 70 6.87 -6.74 7.62
CA LEU A 70 5.91 -5.95 8.40
C LEU A 70 5.57 -6.60 9.74
N ILE A 71 5.33 -7.91 9.75
CA ILE A 71 4.87 -8.60 10.96
C ILE A 71 6.03 -9.29 11.66
N ASP A 72 7.13 -9.54 10.94
CA ASP A 72 8.26 -10.32 11.42
C ASP A 72 7.82 -11.72 11.87
N MET A 73 6.81 -12.29 11.20
CA MET A 73 6.34 -13.66 11.38
C MET A 73 5.70 -14.20 10.08
N PRO A 74 5.57 -15.53 9.95
CA PRO A 74 4.81 -16.16 8.87
C PRO A 74 3.31 -15.84 8.95
N PRO A 75 2.64 -15.52 7.83
CA PRO A 75 1.18 -15.32 7.79
C PRO A 75 0.37 -16.49 8.37
N ALA A 76 0.81 -17.74 8.15
CA ALA A 76 0.16 -18.93 8.68
C ALA A 76 0.14 -18.97 10.22
N GLU A 77 1.18 -18.45 10.87
CA GLU A 77 1.25 -18.31 12.31
C GLU A 77 0.46 -17.08 12.79
N ALA A 78 0.57 -15.96 12.07
CA ALA A 78 -0.14 -14.72 12.38
C ALA A 78 -1.66 -14.92 12.43
N ARG A 79 -2.22 -15.71 11.50
CA ARG A 79 -3.65 -16.02 11.40
C ARG A 79 -4.20 -16.76 12.63
N LYS A 80 -3.34 -17.48 13.37
CA LYS A 80 -3.72 -18.20 14.59
C LYS A 80 -3.83 -17.28 15.82
N LEU A 81 -3.24 -16.08 15.75
CA LEU A 81 -3.25 -15.11 16.85
C LEU A 81 -4.48 -14.22 16.77
N LYS A 82 -5.01 -13.80 17.94
CA LYS A 82 -6.12 -12.84 18.01
C LYS A 82 -5.70 -11.43 17.60
N HIS A 83 -4.46 -11.05 17.93
CA HIS A 83 -3.89 -9.75 17.63
C HIS A 83 -2.45 -9.93 17.20
N VAL A 84 -2.04 -9.12 16.23
CA VAL A 84 -0.73 -9.17 15.61
C VAL A 84 -0.20 -7.73 15.54
N TYR A 85 0.96 -7.49 16.13
CA TYR A 85 1.61 -6.18 16.05
C TYR A 85 2.40 -6.09 14.75
N ALA A 86 2.15 -5.05 13.96
CA ALA A 86 2.87 -4.77 12.73
C ALA A 86 3.86 -3.61 12.92
N LYS A 87 5.06 -3.77 12.35
CA LYS A 87 6.03 -2.69 12.16
C LYS A 87 5.48 -1.67 11.16
N SER A 88 5.92 -0.42 11.27
CA SER A 88 5.51 0.62 10.33
C SER A 88 6.04 0.33 8.93
N SER A 89 5.18 0.45 7.91
CA SER A 89 5.55 0.19 6.51
C SER A 89 6.59 1.16 5.95
N LYS A 90 6.67 2.35 6.54
CA LYS A 90 7.61 3.42 6.20
C LYS A 90 8.46 3.72 7.44
N PRO A 91 9.78 3.87 7.32
CA PRO A 91 10.56 4.53 8.37
C PRO A 91 10.04 5.96 8.49
N ARG A 92 9.59 6.34 9.68
CA ARG A 92 9.24 7.74 9.97
C ARG A 92 10.50 8.49 10.37
N TYR A 93 10.73 9.64 9.74
CA TYR A 93 11.74 10.60 10.16
C TYR A 93 11.06 11.63 11.08
N GLY A 94 11.48 11.70 12.34
CA GLY A 94 11.00 12.67 13.31
C GLY A 94 10.77 12.07 14.70
N PRO A 95 10.78 12.90 15.77
CA PRO A 95 10.47 12.46 17.13
C PRO A 95 9.02 11.95 17.21
N MET A 96 8.77 10.95 18.07
CA MET A 96 7.46 10.31 18.25
C MET A 96 7.08 10.34 19.73
N GLY A 97 5.92 10.92 20.05
CA GLY A 97 5.39 10.93 21.42
C GLY A 97 5.91 12.05 22.30
N TYR A 98 6.50 11.74 23.47
CA TYR A 98 6.84 12.73 24.50
C TYR A 98 7.90 13.75 24.05
N ASP A 99 8.70 13.38 23.05
CA ASP A 99 9.76 14.21 22.47
C ASP A 99 9.29 15.06 21.26
N GLU A 100 8.02 14.96 20.86
CA GLU A 100 7.45 15.90 19.90
C GLU A 100 7.32 17.28 20.56
N ILE A 101 7.75 18.34 19.86
CA ILE A 101 7.54 19.72 20.32
C ILE A 101 6.02 19.94 20.39
N ARG A 102 5.47 19.88 21.61
CA ARG A 102 4.07 20.20 21.85
C ARG A 102 3.87 21.68 21.54
N LEU A 103 2.98 21.95 20.61
CA LEU A 103 2.54 23.31 20.34
C LEU A 103 1.88 23.86 21.61
N THR A 104 2.42 24.95 22.14
CA THR A 104 1.80 25.71 23.23
C THR A 104 0.49 26.32 22.76
N TYR A 105 -0.47 26.53 23.67
CA TYR A 105 -1.79 27.09 23.35
C TYR A 105 -1.72 28.45 22.62
N SER A 106 -0.61 29.18 22.77
CA SER A 106 -0.31 30.44 22.08
C SER A 106 0.22 30.28 20.65
N ASN A 107 0.51 29.06 20.20
CA ASN A 107 1.06 28.82 18.87
C ASN A 107 -0.09 28.72 17.87
N SER A 108 -0.40 29.83 17.22
CA SER A 108 -1.28 29.86 16.05
C SER A 108 -0.64 29.08 14.91
N VAL A 109 -1.12 27.87 14.66
CA VAL A 109 -0.72 27.07 13.49
C VAL A 109 -1.39 27.68 12.27
N LEU A 110 -0.69 28.59 11.60
CA LEU A 110 -1.05 29.05 10.27
C LEU A 110 -0.78 27.90 9.30
N TYR A 111 -1.79 27.10 9.01
CA TYR A 111 -1.68 26.13 7.92
C TYR A 111 -1.55 26.93 6.60
N LEU A 112 -0.43 26.73 5.92
CA LEU A 112 -0.36 26.68 4.45
C LEU A 112 -0.58 27.96 3.61
N LEU A 113 -0.39 29.16 4.14
CA LEU A 113 -0.35 30.37 3.29
C LEU A 113 0.87 31.24 3.63
N ASN A 114 1.66 31.58 2.61
CA ASN A 114 2.68 32.62 2.72
C ASN A 114 1.97 33.96 2.99
N PRO A 115 2.60 34.92 3.70
CA PRO A 115 1.96 36.21 4.00
C PRO A 115 1.48 36.96 2.75
N SER A 116 2.09 36.71 1.59
CA SER A 116 1.70 37.24 0.28
C SER A 116 0.38 36.67 -0.29
N GLU A 117 -0.13 35.58 0.27
CA GLU A 117 -1.37 34.92 -0.19
C GLU A 117 -2.57 35.29 0.69
N LEU A 118 -2.33 35.96 1.83
CA LEU A 118 -3.37 36.39 2.77
C LEU A 118 -4.10 37.66 2.29
N GLU A 119 -3.41 38.51 1.52
CA GLU A 119 -4.01 39.65 0.85
C GLU A 119 -4.57 39.19 -0.50
N GLY A 120 -5.89 38.96 -0.56
CA GLY A 120 -6.63 38.62 -1.77
C GLY A 120 -6.51 39.72 -2.85
N GLY A 121 -5.39 39.74 -3.55
CA GLY A 121 -5.16 40.52 -4.74
C GLY A 121 -5.87 39.90 -5.94
N ARG A 122 -6.44 40.75 -6.79
CA ARG A 122 -7.27 40.40 -7.96
C ARG A 122 -6.47 39.80 -9.12
N LYS A 123 -5.68 38.76 -8.88
CA LYS A 123 -5.08 37.95 -9.95
C LYS A 123 -5.35 36.49 -9.68
N ARG A 124 -6.05 35.86 -10.63
CA ARG A 124 -6.26 34.41 -10.64
C ARG A 124 -4.95 33.75 -11.09
N VAL A 125 -4.68 32.57 -10.54
CA VAL A 125 -3.51 31.72 -10.81
C VAL A 125 -3.30 31.39 -12.30
N THR A 126 -4.28 31.65 -13.18
CA THR A 126 -4.23 31.40 -14.63
C THR A 126 -3.71 32.55 -15.49
N ASP A 127 -3.29 33.67 -14.93
CA ASP A 127 -2.68 34.74 -15.73
C ASP A 127 -1.20 34.42 -15.99
N CYS A 128 -0.92 33.85 -17.16
CA CYS A 128 0.44 33.63 -17.65
C CYS A 128 1.04 34.94 -18.17
N ASN A 129 2.36 35.08 -18.05
CA ASN A 129 3.14 36.14 -18.71
C ASN A 129 3.51 35.74 -20.14
#